data_AF-A0A7M4E962-F1
#
_entry.id   AF-A0A7M4E962-F1
#
_cell.length_a   1.000
_cell.length_b   1.000
_cell.length_c   1.000
_cell.angle_alpha   90.00
_cell.angle_beta   90.00
_cell.angle_gamma   90.00
#
_symmetry.space_group_name_H-M   'P 1'
#
loop_
_entity.id
_entity.type
_entity.pdbx_description
1 polymer ?
#
loop_
_entity_poly.entity_id
_entity_poly.type
_entity_poly.pdbx_seq_one_letter_code
_entity_poly.pdbx_strand_id
1 'polypeptide(L)'
;QHTPHSHAYLLHVWWRCKGGAWGEDCETRYGSKFTDHMICAGNLSEDKRVDSCQGDSGGPLMCQRSNGRWVILGITSWGYRCGRKDSPGIYTKVSKFVPWIKKVAKLK
;
A
#
# COMPACT_ATOMS: atom_id res chain seq x y z
N GLN A 1 -0.71 8.12 -22.66
CA GLN A 1 -1.43 9.37 -22.31
C GLN A 1 -1.18 9.63 -20.83
N HIS A 2 -0.24 10.53 -20.51
CA HIS A 2 0.06 10.94 -19.14
C HIS A 2 -0.91 12.05 -18.74
N THR A 3 -1.84 11.78 -17.81
CA THR A 3 -2.69 12.80 -17.23
C THR A 3 -1.94 13.53 -16.11
N PRO A 4 -2.08 14.87 -15.94
CA PRO A 4 -1.39 15.65 -14.91
C PRO A 4 -1.59 15.15 -13.46
N HIS A 5 -2.62 14.34 -13.22
CA HIS A 5 -2.90 13.77 -11.90
C HIS A 5 -1.88 12.73 -11.42
N SER A 6 -1.12 12.07 -12.31
CA SER A 6 -0.21 10.97 -11.92
C SER A 6 0.95 11.40 -11.01
N HIS A 7 1.40 12.66 -11.10
CA HIS A 7 2.47 13.18 -10.24
C HIS A 7 2.00 13.51 -8.81
N ALA A 8 0.72 13.83 -8.62
CA ALA A 8 0.15 14.06 -7.29
C ALA A 8 -0.05 12.75 -6.52
N TYR A 9 -0.35 11.63 -7.21
CA TYR A 9 -0.50 10.32 -6.57
C TYR A 9 0.83 9.78 -6.02
N LEU A 10 1.94 9.91 -6.75
CA LEU A 10 3.28 9.47 -6.28
C LEU A 10 3.71 10.13 -4.97
N LEU A 11 3.40 11.42 -4.79
CA LEU A 11 3.70 12.17 -3.56
C LEU A 11 2.76 11.78 -2.40
N HIS A 12 1.59 11.20 -2.69
CA HIS A 12 0.57 10.83 -1.70
C HIS A 12 0.67 9.36 -1.27
N VAL A 13 1.29 8.45 -2.05
CA VAL A 13 1.60 7.08 -1.59
C VAL A 13 2.69 7.07 -0.50
N TRP A 14 3.46 8.15 -0.40
CA TRP A 14 4.37 8.44 0.74
C TRP A 14 3.65 8.89 2.02
N TRP A 15 2.31 8.97 2.02
CA TRP A 15 1.55 9.43 3.18
C TRP A 15 1.77 8.49 4.36
N ARG A 16 2.66 8.98 5.23
CA ARG A 16 2.80 8.72 6.66
C ARG A 16 1.62 7.89 7.16
N CYS A 17 1.89 6.66 7.57
CA CYS A 17 0.92 5.66 8.02
C CYS A 17 0.06 6.04 9.24
N LYS A 18 0.07 7.31 9.61
CA LYS A 18 -0.75 7.96 10.60
C LYS A 18 -2.08 8.35 9.95
N GLY A 19 -3.10 7.54 10.18
CA GLY A 19 -4.50 7.92 9.90
C GLY A 19 -5.18 7.27 8.69
N GLY A 20 -4.67 6.14 8.17
CA GLY A 20 -5.44 5.27 7.26
C GLY A 20 -6.21 4.20 8.03
N ALA A 21 -7.32 3.72 7.47
CA ALA A 21 -8.00 2.53 8.00
C ALA A 21 -7.11 1.31 7.71
N TRP A 22 -6.39 0.86 8.73
CA TRP A 22 -5.52 -0.31 8.63
C TRP A 22 -6.35 -1.57 8.87
N GLY A 23 -6.71 -2.26 7.79
CA GLY A 23 -7.20 -3.63 7.89
C GLY A 23 -8.65 -3.80 8.33
N GLU A 24 -9.44 -2.74 8.48
CA GLU A 24 -10.87 -2.91 8.68
C GLU A 24 -11.51 -3.23 7.33
N ASP A 25 -11.57 -4.54 7.05
CA ASP A 25 -12.57 -5.16 6.18
C ASP A 25 -12.15 -5.40 4.71
N CYS A 26 -10.85 -5.64 4.46
CA CYS A 26 -10.35 -6.11 3.16
C CYS A 26 -10.60 -7.61 2.93
N GLU A 27 -10.58 -8.43 3.98
CA GLU A 27 -10.98 -9.84 3.91
C GLU A 27 -12.44 -9.96 3.45
N THR A 28 -13.35 -9.16 4.02
CA THR A 28 -14.76 -9.13 3.59
C THR A 28 -14.94 -8.61 2.17
N ARG A 29 -14.20 -7.56 1.78
CA ARG A 29 -14.31 -6.93 0.45
C ARG A 29 -13.78 -7.80 -0.69
N TYR A 30 -12.67 -8.49 -0.45
CA TYR A 30 -11.92 -9.20 -1.49
C TYR A 30 -12.05 -10.73 -1.37
N GLY A 31 -12.60 -11.23 -0.26
CA GLY A 31 -12.84 -12.64 -0.01
C GLY A 31 -11.58 -13.47 -0.18
N SER A 32 -11.71 -14.58 -0.88
CA SER A 32 -10.60 -15.51 -1.18
C SER A 32 -9.46 -14.93 -2.00
N LYS A 33 -9.63 -13.73 -2.61
CA LYS A 33 -8.54 -13.05 -3.33
C LYS A 33 -7.56 -12.35 -2.38
N PHE A 34 -7.97 -12.08 -1.15
CA PHE A 34 -7.10 -11.51 -0.13
C PHE A 34 -6.44 -12.63 0.67
N THR A 35 -5.11 -12.58 0.76
CA THR A 35 -4.31 -13.64 1.40
C THR A 35 -3.46 -13.05 2.52
N ASP A 36 -2.90 -13.92 3.36
CA ASP A 36 -2.01 -13.53 4.46
C ASP A 36 -0.68 -12.92 3.99
N HIS A 37 -0.36 -13.04 2.70
CA HIS A 37 0.78 -12.43 2.01
C HIS A 37 0.50 -10.99 1.56
N MET A 38 -0.69 -10.46 1.83
CA MET A 38 -1.13 -9.14 1.42
C MET A 38 -1.36 -8.23 2.63
N ILE A 39 -1.25 -6.92 2.39
CA ILE A 39 -1.65 -5.86 3.32
C ILE A 39 -2.48 -4.85 2.53
N CYS A 40 -3.48 -4.32 3.20
CA CYS A 40 -4.42 -3.37 2.64
C CYS A 40 -4.11 -1.97 3.16
N ALA A 41 -4.11 -0.98 2.27
CA ALA A 41 -3.95 0.41 2.69
C ALA A 41 -4.74 1.35 1.78
N GLY A 42 -5.43 2.30 2.41
CA GLY A 42 -6.24 3.31 1.74
C GLY A 42 -6.94 4.18 2.78
N ASN A 43 -7.34 5.37 2.38
CA ASN A 43 -8.15 6.23 3.23
C ASN A 43 -9.64 6.08 2.86
N LEU A 44 -10.43 5.57 3.80
CA LEU A 44 -11.89 5.42 3.67
C LEU A 44 -12.65 6.69 4.13
N SER A 45 -11.96 7.67 4.72
CA SER A 45 -12.55 8.94 5.15
C SER A 45 -12.86 9.83 3.94
N GLU A 46 -14.06 10.43 3.94
CA GLU A 46 -14.65 11.26 2.88
C GLU A 46 -13.72 12.35 2.34
N ASP A 47 -12.85 12.90 3.19
CA ASP A 47 -12.18 14.17 2.94
C ASP A 47 -10.86 14.04 2.16
N LYS A 48 -10.23 12.85 2.13
CA LYS A 48 -8.92 12.64 1.49
C LYS A 48 -8.81 11.25 0.87
N ARG A 49 -9.25 11.12 -0.38
CA ARG A 49 -9.08 9.91 -1.20
C ARG A 49 -7.62 9.75 -1.63
N VAL A 50 -6.86 8.91 -0.93
CA VAL A 50 -5.50 8.53 -1.30
C VAL A 50 -5.46 7.04 -1.56
N ASP A 51 -5.12 6.68 -2.79
CA ASP A 51 -5.03 5.31 -3.26
C ASP A 51 -3.92 5.20 -4.31
N SER A 52 -3.28 4.04 -4.39
CA SER A 52 -2.32 3.74 -5.46
C SER A 52 -3.07 3.50 -6.77
N CYS A 53 -2.51 3.93 -7.89
CA CYS A 53 -3.16 3.84 -9.19
C CYS A 53 -2.31 3.11 -10.24
N GLN A 54 -2.82 3.08 -11.46
CA GLN A 54 -2.11 2.55 -12.61
C GLN A 54 -0.76 3.26 -12.78
N GLY A 55 0.32 2.48 -12.83
CA GLY A 55 1.68 2.98 -12.90
C GLY A 55 2.43 3.00 -11.56
N ASP A 56 1.74 2.82 -10.42
CA ASP A 56 2.39 2.75 -9.11
C ASP A 56 2.83 1.32 -8.72
N SER A 57 2.49 0.31 -9.53
CA SER A 57 2.83 -1.10 -9.29
C SER A 57 4.33 -1.28 -9.09
N GLY A 58 4.71 -2.01 -8.04
CA GLY A 58 6.11 -2.18 -7.63
C GLY A 58 6.66 -1.07 -6.74
N GLY A 59 5.94 0.04 -6.58
CA GLY A 59 6.30 1.13 -5.68
C GLY A 59 6.21 0.75 -4.19
N PRO A 60 7.00 1.40 -3.31
CA PRO A 60 7.00 1.08 -1.88
C PRO A 60 5.87 1.81 -1.13
N LEU A 61 5.15 1.07 -0.30
CA LEU A 61 4.31 1.64 0.77
C LEU A 61 5.20 1.87 2.00
N MET A 62 5.49 3.13 2.31
CA MET A 62 6.45 3.52 3.36
C MET A 62 5.76 4.15 4.58
N CYS A 63 6.19 3.76 5.77
CA CYS A 63 5.70 4.30 7.03
C CYS A 63 6.84 4.86 7.87
N GLN A 64 6.62 6.02 8.49
CA GLN A 64 7.55 6.56 9.47
C GLN A 64 7.23 6.04 10.88
N ARG A 65 8.21 5.42 11.53
CA ARG A 65 8.15 4.99 12.93
C ARG A 65 8.25 6.18 13.88
N SER A 66 7.91 5.98 15.16
CA SER A 66 8.01 6.99 16.21
C SER A 66 9.42 7.59 16.36
N ASN A 67 10.46 6.82 16.04
CA ASN A 67 11.86 7.25 16.05
C ASN A 67 12.31 7.95 14.76
N GLY A 68 11.38 8.35 13.89
CA GLY A 68 11.69 9.07 12.64
C GLY A 68 12.17 8.19 11.47
N ARG A 69 12.47 6.91 11.70
CA ARG A 69 12.91 5.98 10.65
C ARG A 69 11.76 5.60 9.73
N TRP A 70 12.01 5.61 8.43
CA TRP A 70 11.10 5.07 7.43
C TRP A 70 11.28 3.56 7.26
N VAL A 71 10.18 2.84 7.11
CA VAL A 71 10.15 1.42 6.84
C VAL A 71 9.21 1.12 5.68
N ILE A 72 9.59 0.15 4.84
CA ILE A 72 8.73 -0.37 3.78
C ILE A 72 7.82 -1.44 4.40
N LEU A 73 6.51 -1.21 4.37
CA LEU A 73 5.52 -2.20 4.83
C LEU A 73 4.93 -3.03 3.70
N GLY A 74 4.80 -2.43 2.52
CA GLY A 74 4.17 -3.08 1.38
C GLY A 74 4.81 -2.71 0.04
N ILE A 75 4.54 -3.53 -0.96
CA ILE A 75 4.84 -3.23 -2.36
C ILE A 75 3.50 -3.13 -3.11
N THR A 76 3.27 -2.03 -3.83
CA THR A 76 2.03 -1.81 -4.58
C THR A 76 1.79 -2.95 -5.55
N SER A 77 0.63 -3.61 -5.44
CA SER A 77 0.32 -4.80 -6.22
C SER A 77 -0.88 -4.56 -7.14
N TRP A 78 -2.08 -4.43 -6.57
CA TRP A 78 -3.32 -4.32 -7.34
C TRP A 78 -4.42 -3.59 -6.54
N GLY A 79 -5.51 -3.23 -7.20
CA GLY A 79 -6.67 -2.59 -6.61
C GLY A 79 -7.78 -2.43 -7.65
N TYR A 80 -9.03 -2.23 -7.21
CA TYR A 80 -10.17 -2.04 -8.13
C TYR A 80 -10.41 -0.57 -8.43
N ARG A 81 -9.83 -0.09 -9.54
CA ARG A 81 -9.85 1.33 -9.94
C ARG A 81 -9.22 2.21 -8.85
N CYS A 82 -8.92 3.46 -9.18
CA CYS A 82 -8.21 4.35 -8.27
C CYS A 82 -9.19 5.25 -7.51
N GLY A 83 -8.99 5.40 -6.21
CA GLY A 83 -9.65 6.45 -5.42
C GLY A 83 -11.15 6.23 -5.15
N ARG A 84 -11.60 4.97 -5.09
CA ARG A 84 -12.97 4.66 -4.67
C ARG A 84 -13.05 4.50 -3.15
N LYS A 85 -14.12 5.06 -2.57
CA LYS A 85 -14.42 5.07 -1.13
C LYS A 85 -14.36 3.68 -0.47
N ASP A 86 -14.58 2.62 -1.25
CA ASP A 86 -14.68 1.24 -0.75
C ASP A 86 -13.69 0.26 -1.41
N SER A 87 -12.67 0.77 -2.12
CA SER A 87 -11.69 -0.08 -2.80
C SER A 87 -10.28 0.28 -2.36
N PRO A 88 -9.85 -0.15 -1.17
CA PRO A 88 -8.50 0.12 -0.68
C PRO A 88 -7.47 -0.65 -1.53
N GLY A 89 -6.33 -0.01 -1.79
CA GLY A 89 -5.21 -0.63 -2.51
C GLY A 89 -4.65 -1.85 -1.79
N ILE A 90 -4.26 -2.86 -2.57
CA ILE A 90 -3.66 -4.10 -2.10
C ILE A 90 -2.16 -4.09 -2.39
N TYR A 91 -1.41 -4.36 -1.35
CA TYR A 91 0.05 -4.36 -1.36
C TYR A 91 0.56 -5.73 -0.92
N THR A 92 1.70 -6.17 -1.47
CA THR A 92 2.43 -7.33 -0.97
C THR A 92 2.96 -7.04 0.42
N LYS A 93 2.69 -7.89 1.41
CA LYS A 93 3.14 -7.70 2.80
C LYS A 93 4.62 -8.04 2.95
N VAL A 94 5.48 -7.02 2.95
CA VAL A 94 6.96 -7.19 2.95
C VAL A 94 7.44 -8.08 4.09
N SER A 95 6.82 -8.01 5.28
CA SER A 95 7.24 -8.81 6.43
C SER A 95 7.17 -10.32 6.20
N LYS A 96 6.25 -10.81 5.35
CA LYS A 96 6.16 -12.23 4.97
C LYS A 96 7.33 -12.69 4.08
N PHE A 97 7.97 -11.75 3.39
CA PHE A 97 9.04 -12.04 2.44
C PHE A 97 10.44 -11.69 2.97
N VAL A 98 10.56 -11.11 4.16
CA VAL A 98 11.87 -10.75 4.76
C VAL A 98 12.86 -11.93 4.79
N PRO A 99 12.49 -13.18 5.16
CA PRO A 99 13.42 -14.29 5.13
C PRO A 99 13.97 -14.57 3.72
N TRP A 100 13.09 -14.53 2.71
CA TRP A 100 13.49 -14.69 1.31
C TRP A 100 14.37 -13.53 0.83
N ILE A 101 13.99 -12.27 1.13
CA ILE A 101 14.77 -11.07 0.80
C ILE A 101 16.18 -11.16 1.39
N LYS A 102 16.31 -11.52 2.67
CA LYS A 102 17.61 -11.68 3.33
C LYS A 102 18.46 -12.74 2.65
N LYS A 103 17.85 -13.89 2.31
CA LYS A 103 18.52 -14.99 1.60
C LYS A 103 19.06 -14.54 0.23
N VAL A 104 18.25 -13.88 -0.60
CA VAL A 104 18.67 -13.48 -1.95
C VAL A 104 19.64 -12.30 -1.94
N ALA A 105 19.45 -11.36 -1.02
CA ALA A 105 20.31 -10.18 -0.87
C ALA A 105 21.58 -10.47 -0.05
N LYS A 106 21.77 -11.71 0.43
CA LYS A 106 22.90 -12.13 1.27
C LYS A 106 23.07 -11.24 2.52
N LEU A 107 21.96 -10.77 3.06
CA LEU A 107 21.93 -9.97 4.28
C LEU A 107 21.97 -10.90 5.48
N LYS A 108 22.95 -10.69 6.37
CA LYS A 108 23.09 -11.42 7.63
C LYS A 108 22.10 -10.88 8.67
#